data_AF-A0A968X765-F1
#
_entry.id   AF-A0A968X765-F1
#
_cell.length_a   1.000
_cell.length_b   1.000
_cell.length_c   1.000
_cell.angle_alpha   90.00
_cell.angle_beta   90.00
_cell.angle_gamma   90.00
#
_symmetry.space_group_name_H-M   'P 1'
#
loop_
_entity.id
_entity.type
_entity.pdbx_description
1 polymer ?
#
loop_
_entity_poly.entity_id
_entity_poly.type
_entity_poly.pdbx_seq_one_letter_code
_entity_poly.pdbx_strand_id
1 'polypeptide(L)' 'MIQVAISPASLLDEGVQVEEVDGLRLFRFTDGFQDRLETLLEGNEIDALTEEERSELRSLDELDRFFTYLNARLLAPALI' A
#
# COMPACT_ATOMS: atom_id res chain seq x y z
N MET A 1 -19.18 1.63 -20.11
CA MET A 1 -17.72 1.56 -19.97
C MET A 1 -17.43 0.52 -18.91
N ILE A 2 -16.57 -0.47 -19.18
CA ILE A 2 -16.17 -1.46 -18.17
C ILE A 2 -15.11 -0.75 -17.32
N GLN A 3 -15.47 -0.36 -16.09
CA GLN A 3 -14.48 0.12 -15.13
C GLN A 3 -13.69 -1.10 -14.64
N VAL A 4 -12.38 -1.09 -14.90
CA VAL A 4 -11.46 -2.07 -14.34
C VAL A 4 -11.17 -1.61 -12.92
N ALA A 5 -11.86 -2.18 -11.94
CA ALA A 5 -11.51 -1.99 -10.54
C ALA A 5 -10.10 -2.54 -10.33
N ILE A 6 -9.18 -1.69 -9.88
CA ILE A 6 -7.86 -2.14 -9.46
C ILE A 6 -8.07 -2.96 -8.18
N SER A 7 -7.54 -4.18 -8.17
CA SER A 7 -7.64 -5.03 -6.98
C SER A 7 -6.38 -4.84 -6.12
N PRO A 8 -6.47 -4.89 -4.80
CA PRO A 8 -5.29 -4.94 -3.92
C PRO A 8 -4.32 -6.07 -4.34
N ALA A 9 -4.86 -7.23 -4.70
CA ALA A 9 -4.05 -8.39 -5.06
C ALA A 9 -3.21 -8.16 -6.34
N SER A 10 -3.73 -7.43 -7.33
CA SER A 10 -2.99 -7.13 -8.56
C SER A 10 -1.79 -6.19 -8.34
N LEU A 11 -1.72 -5.51 -7.20
CA LEU A 11 -0.63 -4.61 -6.85
C LEU A 11 0.47 -5.33 -6.05
N LEU A 12 0.24 -6.59 -5.64
CA LEU A 12 1.20 -7.33 -4.82
C LEU A 12 2.50 -7.67 -5.58
N ASP A 13 2.40 -7.97 -6.87
CA ASP A 13 3.54 -8.44 -7.68
C ASP A 13 4.56 -7.33 -7.98
N GLU A 14 4.11 -6.07 -8.03
CA GLU A 14 4.95 -4.91 -8.41
C GLU A 14 5.12 -3.89 -7.27
N GLY A 15 4.17 -3.87 -6.34
CA GLY A 15 4.07 -2.84 -5.31
C GLY A 15 4.64 -3.22 -3.96
N VAL A 16 5.11 -4.45 -3.77
CA VAL A 16 5.53 -4.94 -2.44
C VAL A 16 7.01 -5.30 -2.42
N GLN A 17 7.69 -4.80 -1.41
CA GLN A 17 9.05 -5.16 -1.08
C GLN A 17 9.12 -5.71 0.35
N VAL A 18 10.01 -6.68 0.54
CA VAL A 18 10.38 -7.16 1.87
C VAL A 18 11.72 -6.55 2.23
N GLU A 19 11.77 -5.85 3.35
CA GLU A 19 12.98 -5.24 3.90
C GLU A 19 13.36 -5.92 5.22
N GLU A 20 14.66 -6.08 5.46
CA GLU A 20 15.16 -6.60 6.74
C GLU A 20 15.58 -5.43 7.64
N VAL A 21 14.87 -5.26 8.75
CA VAL A 21 15.13 -4.23 9.76
C VAL A 21 15.35 -4.94 11.09
N ASP A 22 16.53 -4.75 11.68
CA ASP A 22 16.91 -5.38 12.97
C ASP A 22 16.70 -6.91 13.01
N GLY A 23 16.95 -7.59 11.88
CA GLY A 23 16.78 -9.05 11.74
C GLY A 23 15.32 -9.50 11.53
N LEU A 24 14.39 -8.56 11.38
CA LEU A 24 12.97 -8.81 11.10
C LEU A 24 12.67 -8.48 9.64
N ARG A 25 11.98 -9.39 8.95
CA ARG A 25 11.53 -9.19 7.58
C ARG A 25 10.17 -8.50 7.59
N LEU A 26 10.15 -7.21 7.25
CA LEU A 26 8.96 -6.38 7.23
C LEU A 26 8.51 -6.14 5.78
N PHE A 27 7.20 -6.04 5.59
CA PHE A 27 6.60 -5.69 4.31
C PHE A 27 6.48 -4.17 4.19
N ARG A 28 6.82 -3.62 3.03
CA ARG A 28 6.59 -2.22 2.69
C ARG A 28 6.24 -2.08 1.21
N PHE A 29 5.75 -0.91 0.84
CA PHE A 29 5.64 -0.57 -0.57
C PHE A 29 7.01 -0.36 -1.20
N THR A 30 7.10 -0.64 -2.49
CA THR A 30 8.22 -0.15 -3.31
C THR A 30 8.18 1.37 -3.36
N ASP A 31 9.33 2.02 -3.56
CA ASP A 31 9.41 3.49 -3.57
C ASP A 31 8.44 4.10 -4.60
N GLY A 32 8.30 3.49 -5.78
CA GLY A 32 7.35 3.95 -6.79
C GLY A 32 5.88 3.86 -6.37
N PHE A 33 5.51 2.85 -5.57
CA PHE A 33 4.16 2.72 -5.02
C PHE A 33 3.92 3.69 -3.87
N GLN A 34 4.96 3.95 -3.08
CA GLN A 34 4.92 4.93 -2.01
C GLN A 34 4.76 6.35 -2.57
N ASP A 35 5.55 6.73 -3.58
CA ASP A 35 5.43 8.01 -4.30
C ASP A 35 4.04 8.16 -4.95
N ARG A 36 3.50 7.06 -5.50
CA ARG A 36 2.17 7.03 -6.10
C ARG A 36 1.08 7.24 -5.06
N LEU A 37 1.18 6.58 -3.91
CA LEU A 37 0.25 6.76 -2.79
C LEU A 37 0.27 8.21 -2.30
N GLU A 38 1.44 8.80 -2.12
CA GLU A 38 1.58 10.21 -1.72
C GLU A 38 0.92 11.15 -2.74
N THR A 39 1.19 10.96 -4.03
CA THR A 39 0.55 11.74 -5.11
C THR A 39 -0.98 11.65 -5.08
N LEU A 40 -1.51 10.44 -4.85
CA LEU A 40 -2.96 10.22 -4.77
C LEU A 40 -3.56 10.85 -3.52
N LEU A 41 -2.85 10.83 -2.39
CA LEU A 41 -3.28 11.49 -1.16
C LEU A 41 -3.36 13.00 -1.34
N GLU A 42 -2.33 13.62 -1.91
CA GLU A 42 -2.31 15.06 -2.23
C GLU A 42 -3.47 15.44 -3.17
N GLY A 43 -3.70 14.64 -4.21
CA GLY A 43 -4.82 14.84 -5.13
C GLY A 43 -6.19 14.65 -4.47
N ASN A 44 -6.30 13.74 -3.50
CA ASN A 44 -7.54 13.50 -2.75
C ASN A 44 -7.88 14.67 -1.83
N GLU A 45 -6.89 15.32 -1.22
CA GLU A 45 -7.09 16.48 -0.34
C GLU A 45 -7.75 17.67 -1.06
N ILE A 46 -7.51 17.82 -2.36
CA ILE A 46 -8.07 18.87 -3.20
C ILE A 46 -9.22 18.37 -4.11
N ASP A 47 -9.74 17.17 -3.85
CA ASP A 47 -10.81 16.53 -4.63
C ASP A 47 -10.51 16.39 -6.14
N ALA A 48 -9.23 16.38 -6.52
CA ALA A 48 -8.78 16.37 -7.92
C ALA A 48 -8.64 14.96 -8.55
N LEU A 49 -8.93 13.91 -7.79
CA LEU A 49 -8.81 12.53 -8.28
C LEU A 49 -9.95 12.14 -9.22
N THR A 50 -9.57 11.50 -10.31
CA THR A 50 -10.48 10.73 -11.19
C THR A 50 -11.07 9.52 -10.45
N GLU A 51 -12.13 8.92 -10.99
CA GLU A 51 -12.73 7.73 -10.37
C GLU A 51 -11.75 6.53 -10.39
N GLU A 52 -10.93 6.42 -11.42
CA GLU A 52 -9.86 5.44 -11.51
C GLU A 52 -8.81 5.64 -10.41
N GLU A 53 -8.36 6.87 -10.20
CA GLU A 53 -7.41 7.21 -9.13
C GLU A 53 -8.02 7.02 -7.73
N ARG A 54 -9.32 7.30 -7.54
CA ARG A 54 -10.04 6.99 -6.31
C ARG A 54 -10.14 5.48 -6.08
N SER A 55 -10.29 4.68 -7.14
CA SER A 55 -10.22 3.22 -7.04
C SER A 55 -8.83 2.75 -6.65
N GLU A 56 -7.80 3.30 -7.27
CA GLU A 56 -6.40 2.98 -6.98
C GLU A 56 -6.02 3.30 -5.54
N LEU A 57 -6.36 4.51 -5.08
CA LEU A 57 -6.12 4.96 -3.71
C LEU A 57 -6.78 4.03 -2.69
N ARG A 58 -8.02 3.57 -2.95
CA ARG A 58 -8.70 2.58 -2.10
C ARG A 58 -7.92 1.27 -2.02
N SER A 59 -7.42 0.77 -3.16
CA SER A 59 -6.64 -0.47 -3.19
C SER A 59 -5.32 -0.34 -2.44
N LEU A 60 -4.63 0.81 -2.58
CA LEU A 60 -3.37 1.08 -1.89
C LEU A 60 -3.58 1.22 -0.37
N ASP A 61 -4.62 1.92 0.08
CA ASP A 61 -4.97 2.03 1.52
C ASP A 61 -5.30 0.66 2.13
N GLU A 62 -5.97 -0.22 1.38
CA GLU A 62 -6.28 -1.57 1.85
C GLU A 62 -5.00 -2.43 2.02
N LEU A 63 -4.04 -2.28 1.10
CA LEU A 63 -2.73 -2.94 1.20
C LEU A 63 -1.88 -2.39 2.33
N ASP A 64 -1.89 -1.09 2.55
CA ASP A 64 -1.12 -0.46 3.62
C ASP A 64 -1.54 -1.00 4.99
N ARG A 65 -2.86 -1.10 5.21
CA ARG A 65 -3.43 -1.71 6.41
C ARG A 65 -3.06 -3.18 6.56
N PHE A 66 -3.02 -3.92 5.45
CA PHE A 66 -2.60 -5.30 5.45
C PHE A 66 -1.12 -5.46 5.87
N PHE A 67 -0.22 -4.63 5.33
CA PHE A 67 1.19 -4.63 5.73
C PHE A 67 1.36 -4.20 7.17
N THR A 68 0.65 -3.15 7.62
CA THR A 68 0.66 -2.72 9.01
C THR A 68 0.27 -3.86 9.95
N TYR A 69 -0.79 -4.61 9.62
CA TYR A 69 -1.21 -5.77 10.40
C TYR A 69 -0.15 -6.89 10.41
N LEU A 70 0.40 -7.25 9.24
CA LEU A 70 1.43 -8.28 9.13
C LEU A 70 2.70 -7.89 9.89
N ASN A 71 3.18 -6.66 9.70
CA ASN A 71 4.35 -6.13 10.37
C ASN A 71 4.15 -6.10 11.88
N ALA A 72 3.01 -5.60 12.38
CA ALA A 72 2.69 -5.64 13.80
C ALA A 72 2.71 -7.08 14.36
N ARG A 73 2.21 -8.06 13.60
CA ARG A 73 2.24 -9.47 14.01
C ARG A 73 3.64 -10.07 14.01
N LEU A 74 4.51 -9.64 13.10
CA LEU A 74 5.91 -10.07 13.00
C LEU A 74 6.80 -9.40 14.06
N LEU A 75 6.46 -8.17 14.45
CA LEU A 75 7.13 -7.43 15.51
C LEU A 75 6.70 -7.91 16.91
N ALA A 76 5.47 -8.41 17.08
CA ALA A 76 4.94 -8.82 18.39
C ALA A 76 5.83 -9.83 19.16
N PRO A 77 6.44 -10.85 18.53
CA PRO A 77 7.39 -11.76 19.20
C PRO A 77 8.75 -11.12 19.50
N ALA A 78 9.12 -10.02 18.85
CA ALA A 78 10.42 -9.34 19.02
C ALA A 78 10.41 -8.30 20.16
N LEU A 79 9.23 -7.97 20.70
CA LEU A 79 9.00 -7.03 21.78
C LEU A 79 8.94 -7.68 23.19
N ILE A 80 9.29 -8.97 23.31
CA ILE A 80 9.21 -9.77 24.55
C ILE A 80 10.61 -10.21 24.97
#